data_AF-A0A1F8JWH2-F1
#
_entry.id   AF-A0A1F8JWH2-F1
#
_cell.length_a   1.000
_cell.length_b   1.000
_cell.length_c   1.000
_cell.angle_alpha   90.00
_cell.angle_beta   90.00
_cell.angle_gamma   90.00
#
_symmetry.space_group_name_H-M   'P 1'
#
loop_
_entity.id
_entity.type
_entity.pdbx_description
1 polymer ?
#
loop_
_entity_poly.entity_id
_entity_poly.type
_entity_poly.pdbx_seq_one_letter_code
_entity_poly.pdbx_strand_id
1 'polypeptide(L)'
;MAKITEPIEPNDSNELRASKISEKGFANPPDKSTFETFKEQAPSAVTQSTASGISPMELAQKSAISQAPTYQTILAQTQNTRDTLGEIEKQLKTPDLKLKKSHQELLNTKLTNANEHLDDANNILNAKETKPSQIPGNANPAVKFLGYITDGQNKLVEAQNQLSAISNSNKEMRPADMLLIQVKLSQAQQEIEYSTVLLSKVIDSLKQILNIQL
;
A
#
# COMPACT_ATOMS: atom_id res chain seq x y z
N MET A 1 47.92 -43.15 -30.75
CA MET A 1 48.71 -42.32 -29.82
C MET A 1 47.83 -41.98 -28.63
N ALA A 2 48.34 -42.13 -27.41
CA ALA A 2 47.61 -42.08 -26.14
C ALA A 2 48.05 -40.89 -25.25
N LYS A 3 47.11 -40.40 -24.41
CA LYS A 3 47.18 -39.73 -23.05
C LYS A 3 46.01 -38.72 -22.93
N ILE A 4 44.95 -38.90 -22.11
CA ILE A 4 44.79 -38.94 -20.61
C ILE A 4 45.36 -37.65 -19.98
N THR A 5 44.57 -36.78 -19.32
CA THR A 5 44.19 -36.78 -17.88
C THR A 5 43.24 -35.58 -17.62
N GLU A 6 41.93 -35.77 -17.35
CA GLU A 6 41.18 -35.74 -16.06
C GLU A 6 40.56 -34.39 -15.61
N PRO A 7 39.45 -34.42 -14.84
CA PRO A 7 38.49 -33.34 -14.61
C PRO A 7 38.65 -32.67 -13.23
N ILE A 8 38.00 -31.52 -13.03
CA ILE A 8 37.79 -30.95 -11.68
C ILE A 8 36.34 -30.48 -11.56
N GLU A 9 35.64 -31.08 -10.61
CA GLU A 9 34.26 -30.82 -10.17
C GLU A 9 34.19 -29.64 -9.15
N PRO A 10 32.98 -29.23 -8.68
CA PRO A 10 32.68 -27.87 -8.23
C PRO A 10 33.07 -27.62 -6.76
N ASN A 11 33.19 -26.35 -6.37
CA ASN A 11 33.26 -25.98 -4.96
C ASN A 11 32.22 -24.90 -4.61
N ASP A 12 31.46 -25.25 -3.58
CA ASP A 12 30.42 -24.51 -2.89
C ASP A 12 30.93 -23.28 -2.15
N SER A 13 29.97 -22.48 -1.69
CA SER A 13 30.05 -21.53 -0.55
C SER A 13 30.47 -20.08 -0.83
N ASN A 14 29.44 -19.25 -1.01
CA ASN A 14 29.02 -18.31 0.03
C ASN A 14 30.11 -17.45 0.70
N GLU A 15 30.35 -16.23 0.18
CA GLU A 15 30.86 -15.13 1.02
C GLU A 15 30.41 -13.77 0.47
N LEU A 16 29.30 -13.28 1.02
CA LEU A 16 28.89 -11.88 0.98
C LEU A 16 30.00 -11.05 1.61
N ARG A 17 30.77 -10.33 0.77
CA ARG A 17 31.74 -9.33 1.23
C ARG A 17 31.01 -8.19 1.93
N ALA A 18 30.98 -8.23 3.26
CA ALA A 18 30.60 -7.11 4.09
C ALA A 18 31.53 -5.92 3.77
N SER A 19 30.95 -4.87 3.19
CA SER A 19 31.64 -3.61 2.96
C SER A 19 32.03 -2.99 4.30
N LYS A 20 33.34 -2.81 4.51
CA LYS A 20 33.92 -2.02 5.59
C LYS A 20 33.31 -0.62 5.58
N ILE A 21 32.48 -0.30 6.57
CA ILE A 21 32.21 1.08 6.97
C ILE A 21 33.20 1.38 8.09
N SER A 22 34.15 2.27 7.80
CA SER A 22 35.14 2.74 8.75
C SER A 22 34.49 3.42 9.96
N GLU A 23 35.00 3.03 11.12
CA GLU A 23 34.86 3.66 12.42
C GLU A 23 35.19 5.16 12.36
N LYS A 24 34.28 5.96 12.90
CA LYS A 24 34.64 7.15 13.68
C LYS A 24 33.52 7.42 14.68
N GLY A 25 33.79 7.07 15.95
CA GLY A 25 33.08 7.64 17.09
C GLY A 25 32.41 6.67 18.06
N PHE A 26 33.12 5.69 18.62
CA PHE A 26 32.73 5.08 19.90
C PHE A 26 33.98 4.68 20.70
N ALA A 27 34.68 5.68 21.23
CA ALA A 27 35.64 5.46 22.30
C ALA A 27 34.87 5.34 23.63
N ASN A 28 34.65 4.09 24.07
CA ASN A 28 34.54 3.59 25.44
C ASN A 28 33.46 2.49 25.55
N PRO A 29 33.79 1.27 26.01
CA PRO A 29 32.78 0.29 26.36
C PRO A 29 31.94 0.79 27.54
N PRO A 30 30.63 0.50 27.59
CA PRO A 30 29.76 0.92 28.69
C PRO A 30 30.22 0.29 30.01
N ASP A 31 30.26 1.12 31.05
CA ASP A 31 30.72 0.77 32.39
C ASP A 31 29.76 -0.24 33.05
N LYS A 32 30.26 -1.44 33.32
CA LYS A 32 29.48 -2.54 33.91
C LYS A 32 29.12 -2.30 35.38
N SER A 33 29.81 -1.37 36.05
CA SER A 33 29.57 -1.06 37.47
C SER A 33 28.22 -0.38 37.70
N THR A 34 27.76 0.41 36.72
CA THR A 34 26.46 1.09 36.80
C THR A 34 25.31 0.11 36.66
N PHE A 35 25.49 -1.01 35.96
CA PHE A 35 24.44 -2.02 35.75
C PHE A 35 24.26 -2.95 36.95
N GLU A 36 25.35 -3.33 37.63
CA GLU A 36 25.28 -4.17 38.84
C GLU A 36 24.67 -3.42 40.03
N THR A 37 24.94 -2.11 40.16
CA THR A 37 24.35 -1.25 41.20
C THR A 37 22.81 -1.21 41.12
N PHE A 38 22.23 -1.36 39.92
CA PHE A 38 20.78 -1.39 39.72
C PHE A 38 20.14 -2.77 39.99
N LYS A 39 20.93 -3.85 40.08
CA LYS A 39 20.41 -5.20 40.40
C LYS A 39 20.40 -5.50 41.89
N GLU A 40 21.33 -4.93 42.65
CA GLU A 40 21.41 -5.14 44.11
C GLU A 40 20.43 -4.28 44.90
N GLN A 41 19.77 -3.30 44.26
CA GLN A 41 18.76 -2.47 44.91
C GLN A 41 17.39 -3.15 44.86
N ALA A 42 17.15 -4.07 45.80
CA ALA A 42 15.80 -4.57 46.08
C ALA A 42 14.87 -3.37 46.39
N PRO A 43 13.65 -3.31 45.82
CA PRO A 43 12.75 -2.21 46.09
C PRO A 43 12.27 -2.29 47.54
N SER A 44 12.76 -1.39 48.39
CA SER A 44 12.09 -1.02 49.63
C SER A 44 10.66 -0.62 49.28
N ALA A 45 9.68 -1.19 50.00
CA ALA A 45 8.27 -0.95 49.78
C ALA A 45 7.95 0.55 49.71
N VAL A 46 7.67 1.05 48.50
CA VAL A 46 7.16 2.40 48.28
C VAL A 46 5.67 2.30 48.05
N THR A 47 4.94 2.97 48.93
CA THR A 47 3.50 3.19 48.95
C THR A 47 2.95 3.45 47.54
N GLN A 48 1.93 2.66 47.18
CA GLN A 48 1.09 2.85 45.99
C GLN A 48 0.47 4.26 46.00
N SER A 49 1.12 5.19 45.31
CA SER A 49 0.49 6.39 44.81
C SER A 49 -0.16 6.03 43.49
N THR A 50 -1.48 6.18 43.45
CA THR A 50 -2.34 5.98 42.29
C THR A 50 -1.98 6.96 41.18
N ALA A 51 -1.00 6.61 40.35
CA ALA A 51 -0.89 7.12 39.00
C ALA A 51 -1.44 6.03 38.08
N SER A 52 -2.72 6.16 37.72
CA SER A 52 -3.40 5.37 36.69
C SER A 52 -2.86 5.71 35.29
N GLY A 53 -1.54 5.64 35.13
CA GLY A 53 -0.86 5.72 33.85
C GLY A 53 -0.71 4.30 33.33
N ILE A 54 -1.57 3.92 32.39
CA ILE A 54 -1.46 2.67 31.62
C ILE A 54 0.01 2.52 31.20
N SER A 55 0.64 1.41 31.59
CA SER A 55 2.06 1.21 31.26
C SER A 55 2.24 1.21 29.75
N PRO A 56 3.34 1.73 29.17
CA PRO A 56 3.55 1.73 27.72
C PRO A 56 3.42 0.34 27.07
N MET A 57 3.80 -0.72 27.80
CA MET A 57 3.59 -2.12 27.44
C MET A 57 2.11 -2.51 27.40
N GLU A 58 1.32 -2.00 28.33
CA GLU A 58 -0.12 -2.22 28.48
C GLU A 58 -0.92 -1.40 27.44
N LEU A 59 -0.43 -0.22 27.07
CA LEU A 59 -0.94 0.57 25.94
C LEU A 59 -0.63 -0.12 24.61
N ALA A 60 0.56 -0.72 24.46
CA ALA A 60 0.92 -1.53 23.31
C ALA A 60 0.05 -2.80 23.22
N GLN A 61 -0.24 -3.47 24.34
CA GLN A 61 -1.15 -4.62 24.38
C GLN A 61 -2.61 -4.25 24.09
N LYS A 62 -3.09 -3.11 24.59
CA LYS A 62 -4.43 -2.59 24.23
C LYS A 62 -4.51 -2.13 22.78
N SER A 63 -3.38 -1.71 22.19
CA SER A 63 -3.26 -1.39 20.76
C SER A 63 -3.02 -2.63 19.88
N ALA A 64 -2.77 -3.80 20.48
CA ALA A 64 -2.40 -5.03 19.77
C ALA A 64 -3.58 -5.92 19.37
N ILE A 65 -4.82 -5.50 19.59
CA ILE A 65 -5.95 -6.04 18.83
C ILE A 65 -6.20 -5.06 17.68
N SER A 66 -5.27 -5.07 16.72
CA SER A 66 -5.64 -4.74 15.34
C SER A 66 -6.73 -5.75 14.99
N GLN A 67 -7.99 -5.35 15.11
CA GLN A 67 -9.11 -6.23 14.80
C GLN A 67 -8.84 -6.78 13.40
N ALA A 68 -8.84 -8.11 13.27
CA ALA A 68 -8.75 -8.73 11.96
C ALA A 68 -9.78 -8.04 11.05
N PRO A 69 -9.40 -7.65 9.83
CA PRO A 69 -10.30 -6.96 8.92
C PRO A 69 -11.63 -7.69 8.88
N THR A 70 -12.73 -6.96 9.03
CA THR A 70 -14.08 -7.51 8.90
C THR A 70 -14.57 -7.29 7.48
N TYR A 71 -15.51 -8.12 7.03
CA TYR A 71 -16.17 -7.91 5.73
C TYR A 71 -16.75 -6.49 5.61
N GLN A 72 -17.30 -5.96 6.71
CA GLN A 72 -17.86 -4.62 6.74
C GLN A 72 -16.79 -3.54 6.50
N THR A 73 -15.60 -3.69 7.08
CA THR A 73 -14.50 -2.74 6.85
C THR A 73 -14.00 -2.77 5.41
N ILE A 74 -13.91 -3.95 4.79
CA ILE A 74 -13.48 -4.11 3.40
C ILE A 74 -14.54 -3.53 2.45
N LEU A 75 -15.83 -3.76 2.73
CA LEU A 75 -16.93 -3.23 1.93
C LEU A 75 -17.03 -1.71 2.03
N ALA A 76 -16.90 -1.14 3.23
CA ALA A 76 -16.85 0.30 3.43
C ALA A 76 -15.65 0.92 2.70
N GLN A 77 -14.48 0.29 2.76
CA GLN A 77 -13.29 0.73 2.04
C GLN A 77 -13.51 0.73 0.52
N THR A 78 -14.08 -0.36 -0.02
CA THR A 78 -14.43 -0.51 -1.43
C THR A 78 -15.37 0.60 -1.90
N GLN A 79 -16.39 0.91 -1.09
CA GLN A 79 -17.34 1.99 -1.37
C GLN A 79 -16.66 3.37 -1.39
N ASN A 80 -15.82 3.67 -0.40
CA ASN A 80 -15.08 4.93 -0.36
C ASN A 80 -14.14 5.08 -1.57
N THR A 81 -13.44 4.02 -1.96
CA THR A 81 -12.57 4.03 -3.15
C THR A 81 -13.38 4.28 -4.43
N ARG A 82 -14.57 3.67 -4.55
CA ARG A 82 -15.48 3.87 -5.68
C ARG A 82 -15.96 5.32 -5.76
N ASP A 83 -16.30 5.93 -4.63
CA ASP A 83 -16.76 7.31 -4.57
C ASP A 83 -15.63 8.28 -4.97
N THR A 84 -14.39 8.03 -4.51
CA THR A 84 -13.21 8.80 -4.95
C THR A 84 -12.99 8.67 -6.46
N LEU A 85 -13.06 7.46 -7.02
CA LEU A 85 -12.95 7.25 -8.48
C LEU A 85 -14.05 8.00 -9.25
N GLY A 86 -15.29 8.03 -8.73
CA GLY A 86 -16.40 8.78 -9.31
C GLY A 86 -16.15 10.29 -9.31
N GLU A 87 -15.48 10.82 -8.30
CA GLU A 87 -15.08 12.23 -8.26
C GLU A 87 -13.97 12.54 -9.26
N ILE A 88 -12.98 11.66 -9.39
CA ILE A 88 -11.93 11.76 -10.43
C ILE A 88 -12.58 11.76 -11.82
N GLU A 89 -13.55 10.89 -12.08
CA GLU A 89 -14.27 10.82 -13.36
C GLU A 89 -14.92 12.16 -13.72
N LYS A 90 -15.55 12.84 -12.74
CA LYS A 90 -16.13 14.18 -12.95
C LYS A 90 -15.07 15.22 -13.26
N GLN A 91 -13.94 15.19 -12.54
CA GLN A 91 -12.82 16.11 -12.75
C GLN A 91 -12.15 15.91 -14.12
N LEU A 92 -12.14 14.69 -14.65
CA LEU A 92 -11.60 14.39 -15.98
C LEU A 92 -12.55 14.72 -17.14
N LYS A 93 -13.86 14.84 -16.89
CA LYS A 93 -14.83 15.30 -17.89
C LYS A 93 -14.76 16.80 -18.17
N THR A 94 -13.84 17.53 -17.52
CA THR A 94 -13.59 18.94 -17.79
C THR A 94 -13.04 19.11 -19.22
N PRO A 95 -13.69 19.91 -20.09
CA PRO A 95 -13.19 20.14 -21.45
C PRO A 95 -11.81 20.82 -21.41
N ASP A 96 -10.92 20.44 -22.34
CA ASP A 96 -9.57 20.99 -22.53
C ASP A 96 -8.51 20.71 -21.44
N LEU A 97 -8.59 19.58 -20.74
CA LEU A 97 -7.54 19.17 -19.80
C LEU A 97 -6.21 18.81 -20.52
N LYS A 98 -5.35 19.81 -20.74
CA LYS A 98 -3.99 19.62 -21.24
C LYS A 98 -3.03 19.28 -20.10
N LEU A 99 -2.93 18.00 -19.78
CA LEU A 99 -1.96 17.50 -18.81
C LEU A 99 -0.52 17.62 -19.36
N LYS A 100 0.42 18.06 -18.53
CA LYS A 100 1.86 17.97 -18.86
C LYS A 100 2.26 16.51 -19.00
N LYS A 101 3.19 16.19 -19.92
CA LYS A 101 3.63 14.81 -20.19
C LYS A 101 4.07 14.06 -18.93
N SER A 102 4.82 14.72 -18.04
CA SER A 102 5.25 14.13 -16.76
C SER A 102 4.08 13.73 -15.85
N HIS A 103 3.05 14.57 -15.77
CA HIS A 103 1.83 14.28 -15.02
C HIS A 103 1.02 13.15 -15.65
N GLN A 104 1.01 13.07 -16.99
CA GLN A 104 0.34 11.98 -17.69
C GLN A 104 1.00 10.63 -17.43
N GLU A 105 2.33 10.56 -17.53
CA GLU A 105 3.08 9.33 -17.25
C GLU A 105 2.88 8.88 -15.81
N LEU A 106 2.98 9.82 -14.87
CA LEU A 106 2.79 9.51 -13.45
C LEU A 106 1.35 9.06 -13.13
N LEU A 107 0.33 9.75 -13.65
CA LEU A 107 -1.07 9.32 -13.52
C LEU A 107 -1.29 7.94 -14.14
N ASN A 108 -0.70 7.70 -15.32
CA ASN A 108 -0.83 6.42 -16.01
C ASN A 108 -0.26 5.28 -15.16
N THR A 109 0.96 5.45 -14.66
CA THR A 109 1.59 4.47 -13.75
C THR A 109 0.75 4.25 -12.51
N LYS A 110 0.26 5.32 -11.88
CA LYS A 110 -0.49 5.23 -10.62
C LYS A 110 -1.85 4.55 -10.78
N LEU A 111 -2.59 4.90 -11.82
CA LEU A 111 -3.87 4.27 -12.14
C LEU A 111 -3.69 2.82 -12.63
N THR A 112 -2.59 2.52 -13.33
CA THR A 112 -2.25 1.15 -13.71
C THR A 112 -1.95 0.31 -12.48
N ASN A 113 -1.06 0.77 -11.58
CA ASN A 113 -0.77 0.10 -10.32
C ASN A 113 -2.03 -0.10 -9.46
N ALA A 114 -2.89 0.91 -9.37
CA ALA A 114 -4.16 0.80 -8.68
C ALA A 114 -5.01 -0.33 -9.27
N ASN A 115 -5.14 -0.38 -10.59
CA ASN A 115 -5.90 -1.42 -11.27
C ASN A 115 -5.28 -2.82 -11.14
N GLU A 116 -3.96 -2.93 -11.05
CA GLU A 116 -3.26 -4.18 -10.75
C GLU A 116 -3.57 -4.66 -9.32
N HIS A 117 -3.51 -3.76 -8.34
CA HIS A 117 -3.86 -4.09 -6.95
C HIS A 117 -5.33 -4.48 -6.79
N LEU A 118 -6.24 -3.84 -7.54
CA LEU A 118 -7.65 -4.24 -7.59
C LEU A 118 -7.84 -5.58 -8.28
N ASP A 119 -7.03 -5.89 -9.30
CA ASP A 119 -7.02 -7.19 -9.96
C ASP A 119 -6.61 -8.30 -8.99
N ASP A 120 -5.49 -8.10 -8.29
CA ASP A 120 -5.00 -9.02 -7.26
C ASP A 120 -6.06 -9.27 -6.20
N ALA A 121 -6.72 -8.22 -5.72
CA ALA A 121 -7.81 -8.33 -4.75
C ALA A 121 -8.99 -9.17 -5.29
N ASN A 122 -9.38 -8.95 -6.54
CA ASN A 122 -10.43 -9.73 -7.20
C ASN A 122 -10.05 -11.19 -7.41
N ASN A 123 -8.80 -11.45 -7.77
CA ASN A 123 -8.27 -12.79 -7.95
C ASN A 123 -8.30 -13.58 -6.63
N ILE A 124 -7.96 -12.93 -5.50
CA ILE A 124 -8.07 -13.55 -4.16
C ILE A 124 -9.53 -13.83 -3.80
N LEU A 125 -10.44 -12.89 -4.13
CA LEU A 125 -11.88 -13.05 -3.90
C LEU A 125 -12.52 -14.11 -4.79
N ASN A 126 -11.82 -14.59 -5.83
CA ASN A 126 -12.38 -15.38 -6.92
C ASN A 126 -13.57 -14.66 -7.58
N ALA A 127 -13.49 -13.33 -7.67
CA ALA A 127 -14.45 -12.51 -8.39
C ALA A 127 -14.28 -12.71 -9.91
N LYS A 128 -15.31 -12.43 -10.71
CA LYS A 128 -15.22 -12.57 -12.18
C LYS A 128 -14.22 -11.55 -12.74
N GLU A 129 -13.36 -12.00 -13.65
CA GLU A 129 -12.51 -11.11 -14.43
C GLU A 129 -13.39 -10.11 -15.21
N THR A 130 -13.24 -8.84 -14.89
CA THR A 130 -13.85 -7.75 -15.64
C THR A 130 -13.09 -7.56 -16.95
N LYS A 131 -13.80 -7.51 -18.09
CA LYS A 131 -13.16 -7.19 -19.37
C LYS A 131 -12.49 -5.81 -19.27
N PRO A 132 -11.21 -5.68 -19.62
CA PRO A 132 -10.54 -4.38 -19.61
C PRO A 132 -11.22 -3.44 -20.59
N SER A 133 -11.39 -2.17 -20.19
CA SER A 133 -11.95 -1.13 -21.03
C SER A 133 -11.10 -1.02 -22.29
N GLN A 134 -11.74 -1.05 -23.45
CA GLN A 134 -11.05 -0.91 -24.73
C GLN A 134 -10.60 0.54 -24.88
N ILE A 135 -9.37 0.82 -24.44
CA ILE A 135 -8.73 2.13 -24.60
C ILE A 135 -8.05 2.15 -25.98
N PRO A 136 -8.49 3.00 -26.93
CA PRO A 136 -7.81 3.15 -28.20
C PRO A 136 -6.37 3.61 -28.00
N GLY A 137 -5.40 3.00 -28.70
CA GLY A 137 -3.97 3.34 -28.53
C GLY A 137 -3.65 4.84 -28.78
N ASN A 138 -4.43 5.47 -29.66
CA ASN A 138 -4.37 6.89 -30.03
C ASN A 138 -5.33 7.79 -29.22
N ALA A 139 -5.99 7.27 -28.18
CA ALA A 139 -6.92 8.05 -27.39
C ALA A 139 -6.23 9.21 -26.66
N ASN A 140 -6.97 10.32 -26.51
CA ASN A 140 -6.55 11.44 -25.69
C ASN A 140 -6.23 10.94 -24.26
N PRO A 141 -5.16 11.42 -23.60
CA PRO A 141 -4.86 11.11 -22.20
C PRO A 141 -6.09 11.09 -21.28
N ALA A 142 -7.01 12.06 -21.40
CA ALA A 142 -8.24 12.08 -20.61
C ALA A 142 -9.11 10.83 -20.82
N VAL A 143 -9.25 10.35 -22.07
CA VAL A 143 -9.99 9.13 -22.41
C VAL A 143 -9.26 7.89 -21.89
N LYS A 144 -7.93 7.86 -21.93
CA LYS A 144 -7.13 6.77 -21.34
C LYS A 144 -7.34 6.69 -19.83
N PHE A 145 -7.28 7.82 -19.14
CA PHE A 145 -7.52 7.90 -17.70
C PHE A 145 -8.95 7.52 -17.32
N LEU A 146 -9.95 7.97 -18.09
CA LEU A 146 -11.32 7.51 -17.91
C LEU A 146 -11.43 5.99 -18.04
N GLY A 147 -10.76 5.38 -19.03
CA GLY A 147 -10.70 3.93 -19.16
C GLY A 147 -10.13 3.23 -17.93
N TYR A 148 -9.00 3.73 -17.39
CA TYR A 148 -8.43 3.17 -16.15
C TYR A 148 -9.37 3.32 -14.95
N ILE A 149 -10.06 4.45 -14.83
CA ILE A 149 -11.01 4.71 -13.74
C ILE A 149 -12.22 3.78 -13.86
N THR A 150 -12.78 3.64 -15.07
CA THR A 150 -13.88 2.73 -15.35
C THR A 150 -13.49 1.28 -15.06
N ASP A 151 -12.28 0.86 -15.40
CA ASP A 151 -11.77 -0.46 -15.06
C ASP A 151 -11.68 -0.66 -13.55
N GLY A 152 -11.10 0.30 -12.83
CA GLY A 152 -11.03 0.25 -11.37
C GLY A 152 -12.42 0.18 -10.72
N GLN A 153 -13.38 0.97 -11.21
CA GLN A 153 -14.77 0.94 -10.74
C GLN A 153 -15.42 -0.43 -10.99
N ASN A 154 -15.25 -1.01 -12.18
CA ASN A 154 -15.78 -2.34 -12.51
C ASN A 154 -15.19 -3.40 -11.59
N LYS A 155 -13.87 -3.36 -11.35
CA LYS A 155 -13.19 -4.29 -10.45
C LYS A 155 -13.71 -4.19 -9.02
N LEU A 156 -13.92 -2.97 -8.51
CA LEU A 156 -14.48 -2.75 -7.17
C LEU A 156 -15.93 -3.24 -7.06
N VAL A 157 -16.74 -3.11 -8.12
CA VAL A 157 -18.11 -3.65 -8.14
C VAL A 157 -18.11 -5.17 -8.06
N GLU A 158 -17.25 -5.85 -8.82
CA GLU A 158 -17.11 -7.30 -8.74
C GLU A 158 -16.58 -7.75 -7.35
N ALA A 159 -15.60 -7.03 -6.79
CA ALA A 159 -15.12 -7.26 -5.43
C ALA A 159 -16.27 -7.18 -4.41
N GLN A 160 -17.10 -6.13 -4.51
CA GLN A 160 -18.23 -5.89 -3.63
C GLN A 160 -19.30 -6.98 -3.76
N ASN A 161 -19.63 -7.38 -5.00
CA ASN A 161 -20.59 -8.45 -5.27
C ASN A 161 -20.13 -9.76 -4.64
N GLN A 162 -18.85 -10.08 -4.80
CA GLN A 162 -18.26 -11.32 -4.28
C GLN A 162 -18.13 -11.31 -2.76
N LEU A 163 -17.71 -10.19 -2.16
CA LEU A 163 -17.70 -10.00 -0.69
C LEU A 163 -19.10 -10.14 -0.11
N SER A 164 -20.11 -9.59 -0.77
CA SER A 164 -21.51 -9.72 -0.36
C SER A 164 -22.00 -11.17 -0.48
N ALA A 165 -21.62 -11.88 -1.55
CA ALA A 165 -21.95 -13.29 -1.74
C ALA A 165 -21.30 -14.18 -0.66
N ILE A 166 -20.03 -13.94 -0.32
CA ILE A 166 -19.32 -14.65 0.75
C ILE A 166 -19.96 -14.36 2.11
N SER A 167 -20.25 -13.09 2.40
CA SER A 167 -20.94 -12.69 3.63
C SER A 167 -22.32 -13.35 3.78
N ASN A 168 -23.08 -13.46 2.69
CA ASN A 168 -24.42 -14.05 2.70
C ASN A 168 -24.42 -15.59 2.73
N SER A 169 -23.35 -16.22 2.26
CA SER A 169 -23.23 -17.69 2.21
C SER A 169 -22.66 -18.32 3.50
N ASN A 170 -22.39 -17.51 4.55
CA ASN A 170 -21.74 -17.95 5.79
C ASN A 170 -20.41 -18.70 5.56
N LYS A 171 -19.78 -18.50 4.39
CA LYS A 171 -18.49 -19.09 4.09
C LYS A 171 -17.41 -18.23 4.75
N GLU A 172 -16.71 -18.80 5.73
CA GLU A 172 -15.59 -18.10 6.36
C GLU A 172 -14.41 -18.00 5.39
N MET A 173 -13.94 -16.78 5.15
CA MET A 173 -12.69 -16.51 4.44
C MET A 173 -11.51 -16.73 5.38
N ARG A 174 -10.39 -17.23 4.85
CA ARG A 174 -9.19 -17.38 5.65
C ARG A 174 -8.72 -15.99 6.10
N PRO A 175 -8.36 -15.79 7.39
CA PRO A 175 -7.92 -14.48 7.88
C PRO A 175 -6.73 -13.90 7.10
N ALA A 176 -5.85 -14.76 6.58
CA ALA A 176 -4.73 -14.35 5.72
C ALA A 176 -5.20 -13.72 4.41
N ASP A 177 -6.25 -14.27 3.77
CA ASP A 177 -6.80 -13.75 2.52
C ASP A 177 -7.51 -12.41 2.77
N MET A 178 -8.22 -12.27 3.90
CA MET A 178 -8.84 -11.01 4.30
C MET A 178 -7.80 -9.89 4.52
N LEU A 179 -6.69 -10.22 5.20
CA LEU A 179 -5.61 -9.26 5.41
C LEU A 179 -4.94 -8.86 4.10
N LEU A 180 -4.72 -9.82 3.20
CA LEU A 180 -4.14 -9.54 1.90
C LEU A 180 -5.06 -8.64 1.06
N ILE A 181 -6.36 -8.91 1.03
CA ILE A 181 -7.36 -8.05 0.35
C ILE A 181 -7.33 -6.65 0.94
N GLN A 182 -7.32 -6.50 2.27
CA GLN A 182 -7.24 -5.20 2.92
C GLN A 182 -5.97 -4.43 2.52
N VAL A 183 -4.81 -5.09 2.50
CA VAL A 183 -3.55 -4.46 2.08
C VAL A 183 -3.63 -4.03 0.62
N LYS A 184 -4.13 -4.88 -0.28
CA LYS A 184 -4.26 -4.57 -1.71
C LYS A 184 -5.23 -3.43 -1.97
N LEU A 185 -6.39 -3.42 -1.31
CA LEU A 185 -7.34 -2.30 -1.39
C LEU A 185 -6.75 -1.02 -0.81
N SER A 186 -5.99 -1.09 0.28
CA SER A 186 -5.33 0.08 0.85
C SER A 186 -4.26 0.65 -0.08
N GLN A 187 -3.50 -0.22 -0.77
CA GLN A 187 -2.54 0.19 -1.79
C GLN A 187 -3.25 0.83 -2.99
N ALA A 188 -4.31 0.21 -3.51
CA ALA A 188 -5.11 0.78 -4.58
C ALA A 188 -5.69 2.16 -4.21
N GLN A 189 -6.23 2.28 -2.99
CA GLN A 189 -6.75 3.54 -2.46
C GLN A 189 -5.67 4.63 -2.41
N GLN A 190 -4.47 4.32 -1.91
CA GLN A 190 -3.37 5.28 -1.87
C GLN A 190 -2.97 5.79 -3.27
N GLU A 191 -2.91 4.89 -4.25
CA GLU A 191 -2.56 5.27 -5.63
C GLU A 191 -3.68 6.12 -6.30
N ILE A 192 -4.95 5.85 -5.96
CA ILE A 192 -6.11 6.62 -6.41
C ILE A 192 -6.13 8.02 -5.75
N GLU A 193 -5.88 8.10 -4.44
CA GLU A 193 -5.79 9.36 -3.70
C GLU A 193 -4.64 10.23 -4.23
N TYR A 194 -3.48 9.62 -4.46
CA TYR A 194 -2.35 10.30 -5.08
C TYR A 194 -2.71 10.87 -6.46
N SER A 195 -3.38 10.07 -7.29
CA SER A 195 -3.86 10.48 -8.62
C SER A 195 -4.83 11.65 -8.53
N THR A 196 -5.71 11.65 -7.52
CA THR A 196 -6.68 12.73 -7.25
C THR A 196 -5.97 14.04 -6.91
N VAL A 197 -5.00 13.99 -5.99
CA VAL A 197 -4.21 15.16 -5.58
C VAL A 197 -3.45 15.74 -6.77
N LEU A 198 -2.89 14.89 -7.62
CA LEU A 198 -2.17 15.31 -8.82
C LEU A 198 -3.12 15.96 -9.83
N LEU A 199 -4.30 15.37 -10.08
CA LEU A 199 -5.29 15.93 -10.99
C LEU A 199 -5.81 17.29 -10.49
N SER A 200 -6.10 17.40 -9.20
CA SER A 200 -6.55 18.64 -8.57
C SER A 200 -5.52 19.75 -8.74
N LYS A 201 -4.23 19.48 -8.47
CA LYS A 201 -3.13 20.43 -8.71
C LYS A 201 -3.02 20.86 -10.17
N VAL A 202 -3.27 19.96 -11.12
CA VAL A 202 -3.26 20.32 -12.55
C VAL A 202 -4.42 21.22 -12.90
N ILE A 203 -5.62 20.91 -12.41
CA ILE A 203 -6.81 21.73 -12.63
C ILE A 203 -6.62 23.12 -12.02
N ASP A 204 -6.07 23.20 -10.81
CA ASP A 204 -5.80 24.48 -10.16
C ASP A 204 -4.73 25.29 -10.92
N SER A 205 -3.69 24.64 -11.43
CA SER A 205 -2.69 25.30 -12.29
C SER A 205 -3.30 25.79 -13.62
N LEU A 206 -4.22 25.03 -14.22
CA LEU A 206 -4.96 25.44 -15.41
C LEU A 206 -5.88 26.63 -15.12
N LYS A 207 -6.64 26.58 -14.03
CA LYS A 207 -7.47 27.69 -13.56
C LYS A 207 -6.62 28.93 -13.31
N GLN A 208 -5.45 28.78 -12.68
CA GLN A 208 -4.55 29.91 -12.46
C GLN A 208 -4.11 30.52 -13.78
N ILE A 209 -3.69 29.73 -14.78
CA ILE A 209 -3.29 30.21 -16.11
C ILE A 209 -4.47 30.90 -16.84
N LEU A 210 -5.66 30.33 -16.78
CA LEU A 210 -6.86 30.87 -17.44
C LEU A 210 -7.41 32.11 -16.74
N ASN A 211 -7.16 32.26 -15.44
CA ASN A 211 -7.59 33.39 -14.63
C ASN A 211 -6.48 34.43 -14.40
N ILE A 212 -5.36 34.35 -15.14
CA ILE A 212 -4.44 35.49 -15.28
C ILE A 212 -5.12 36.47 -16.24
N GLN A 213 -5.90 37.41 -15.70
CA GLN A 213 -6.18 38.65 -16.39
C GLN A 213 -4.85 39.43 -16.47
N LEU A 214 -4.38 39.73 -17.69
CA LEU A 214 -3.31 40.72 -17.91
C LEU A 214 -3.79 42.11 -17.46
#